data_AF-A0A1F5YG12-F1
#
_entry.id   AF-A0A1F5YG12-F1
#
_cell.length_a   1.000
_cell.length_b   1.000
_cell.length_c   1.000
_cell.angle_alpha   90.00
_cell.angle_beta   90.00
_cell.angle_gamma   90.00
#
_symmetry.space_group_name_H-M   'P 1'
#
loop_
_entity.id
_entity.type
_entity.pdbx_description
1 polymer ?
#
loop_
_entity_poly.entity_id
_entity_poly.type
_entity_poly.pdbx_seq_one_letter_code
_entity_poly.pdbx_strand_id
1 'polypeptide(L)'
;MINDNFLADPLIDIPCPSLIFLRDRFYHTSSDRPENLSTEVMGEMAGLLAAGVYTVTNGGWKAAGELAEVIYNGALHELVDMAAGHKESQAYDERLQYLMPVWEKRLDSVQNLAFTAKERGDLSGKTRSLKKRLALFAETARPAGKKFTRKPATKLEREAHKIVPVRKIWGSYSLARVPKKVKQQRNLADFSSWSYDHNIPIFWADGKRSVFEIQWLIGHESGKTPKLDELMTLFKTLEEYKYFSLKKR
;
A
#
# COMPACT_ATOMS: atom_id res chain seq x y z
N MET A 1 3.77 -4.67 4.47
CA MET A 1 4.97 -5.46 4.16
C MET A 1 4.85 -5.91 2.73
N ILE A 2 5.84 -5.59 1.90
CA ILE A 2 5.85 -6.06 0.51
C ILE A 2 6.56 -7.41 0.51
N ASN A 3 5.82 -8.41 0.07
CA ASN A 3 6.29 -9.77 -0.10
C ASN A 3 7.37 -9.78 -1.19
N ASP A 4 8.39 -10.63 -1.06
CA ASP A 4 9.37 -10.86 -2.13
C ASP A 4 8.76 -11.56 -3.35
N ASN A 5 7.50 -11.96 -3.26
CA ASN A 5 6.66 -12.36 -4.37
C ASN A 5 6.44 -11.19 -5.36
N PHE A 6 7.03 -11.33 -6.55
CA PHE A 6 6.82 -10.43 -7.69
C PHE A 6 5.33 -10.20 -8.02
N LEU A 7 4.45 -11.19 -7.82
CA LEU A 7 3.00 -11.06 -8.07
C LEU A 7 2.32 -10.04 -7.14
N ALA A 8 2.93 -9.75 -5.99
CA ALA A 8 2.44 -8.74 -5.05
C ALA A 8 2.74 -7.30 -5.50
N ASP A 9 3.35 -7.10 -6.67
CA ASP A 9 3.59 -5.78 -7.20
C ASP A 9 2.27 -5.02 -7.43
N PRO A 10 2.12 -3.77 -6.93
CA PRO A 10 0.89 -3.00 -7.10
C PRO A 10 0.50 -2.69 -8.55
N LEU A 11 1.41 -2.84 -9.53
CA LEU A 11 1.07 -2.73 -10.95
C LEU A 11 0.41 -3.99 -11.50
N ILE A 12 0.63 -5.15 -10.88
CA ILE A 12 -0.04 -6.41 -11.21
C ILE A 12 -1.41 -6.46 -10.51
N ASP A 13 -1.48 -5.88 -9.30
CA ASP A 13 -2.70 -5.72 -8.50
C ASP A 13 -3.41 -7.05 -8.19
N ILE A 14 -2.64 -8.13 -8.05
CA ILE A 14 -3.12 -9.43 -7.55
C ILE A 14 -2.92 -9.48 -6.04
N PRO A 15 -3.98 -9.60 -5.23
CA PRO A 15 -3.85 -9.79 -3.80
C PRO A 15 -3.05 -11.06 -3.49
N CYS A 16 -1.89 -10.89 -2.86
CA CYS A 16 -0.98 -11.97 -2.48
C CYS A 16 -0.74 -11.93 -0.95
N PRO A 17 -1.77 -12.20 -0.12
CA PRO A 17 -1.61 -12.21 1.32
C PRO A 17 -0.62 -13.31 1.73
N SER A 18 0.28 -12.98 2.65
CA SER A 18 1.17 -13.95 3.30
C SER A 18 0.72 -14.12 4.75
N LEU A 19 0.48 -15.37 5.14
CA LEU A 19 0.23 -15.76 6.53
C LEU A 19 1.50 -16.44 7.03
N ILE A 20 2.30 -15.70 7.78
CA ILE A 20 3.62 -16.13 8.22
C ILE A 20 3.87 -15.69 9.66
N PHE A 21 4.46 -16.58 10.45
CA PHE A 21 5.07 -16.21 11.72
C PHE A 21 6.42 -15.57 11.44
N LEU A 22 6.48 -14.25 11.53
CA LEU A 22 7.74 -13.53 11.41
C LEU A 22 8.58 -13.74 12.67
N ARG A 23 9.90 -13.87 12.48
CA ARG A 23 10.90 -14.07 13.55
C ARG A 23 10.86 -15.46 14.18
N ASP A 24 10.59 -16.48 13.38
CA ASP A 24 10.91 -17.84 13.78
C ASP A 24 12.43 -17.97 14.06
N ARG A 25 12.77 -18.72 15.12
CA ARG A 25 14.16 -18.86 15.59
C ARG A 25 14.99 -19.84 14.75
N PHE A 26 14.34 -20.69 13.96
CA PHE A 26 14.97 -21.73 13.16
C PHE A 26 15.11 -21.35 11.68
N TYR A 27 14.36 -20.33 11.23
CA TYR A 27 14.46 -19.76 9.90
C TYR A 27 15.91 -19.56 9.42
N HIS A 28 16.22 -20.08 8.22
CA HIS A 28 17.56 -20.02 7.60
C HIS A 28 18.68 -20.68 8.42
N THR A 29 18.36 -21.69 9.23
CA THR A 29 19.35 -22.49 9.96
C THR A 29 19.20 -23.97 9.65
N SER A 30 20.22 -24.76 9.99
CA SER A 30 20.15 -26.23 9.94
C SER A 30 19.19 -26.85 10.95
N SER A 31 18.53 -26.03 11.79
CA SER A 31 17.49 -26.42 12.73
C SER A 31 16.07 -26.21 12.18
N ASP A 32 15.92 -25.69 10.95
CA ASP A 32 14.62 -25.71 10.24
C ASP A 32 14.29 -27.16 9.84
N ARG A 33 13.62 -27.88 10.75
CA ARG A 33 13.36 -29.32 10.63
C ARG A 33 11.94 -29.65 11.07
N PRO A 34 11.33 -30.74 10.56
CA PRO A 34 9.97 -31.13 10.89
C PRO A 34 9.70 -31.28 12.39
N GLU A 35 10.70 -31.68 13.20
CA GLU A 35 10.54 -31.87 14.65
C GLU A 35 10.27 -30.56 15.42
N ASN A 36 10.56 -29.42 14.78
CA ASN A 36 10.32 -28.09 15.35
C ASN A 36 8.94 -27.52 14.97
N LEU A 37 8.13 -28.26 14.20
CA LEU A 37 6.78 -27.84 13.82
C LEU A 37 5.76 -28.22 14.91
N SER A 38 4.87 -27.28 15.24
CA SER A 38 3.71 -27.57 16.10
C SER A 38 2.54 -28.04 15.25
N THR A 39 2.06 -29.26 15.49
CA THR A 39 0.87 -29.82 14.82
C THR A 39 -0.39 -29.02 15.09
N GLU A 40 -0.51 -28.43 16.28
CA GLU A 40 -1.63 -27.56 16.66
C GLU A 40 -1.65 -26.30 15.79
N VAL A 41 -0.53 -25.57 15.75
CA VAL A 41 -0.40 -24.34 14.95
C VAL A 41 -0.59 -24.64 13.46
N MET A 42 -0.05 -25.76 12.96
CA MET A 42 -0.28 -26.19 11.59
C MET A 42 -1.77 -26.44 11.31
N GLY A 43 -2.49 -27.08 12.24
CA GLY A 43 -3.93 -27.32 12.14
C GLY A 43 -4.74 -26.01 12.09
N GLU A 44 -4.41 -25.05 12.95
CA GLU A 44 -5.03 -23.73 12.97
C GLU A 44 -4.80 -22.97 11.65
N MET A 45 -3.56 -22.94 11.17
CA MET A 45 -3.20 -22.28 9.92
C MET A 45 -3.86 -22.94 8.72
N ALA A 46 -3.93 -24.29 8.70
CA ALA A 46 -4.65 -25.03 7.66
C ALA A 46 -6.14 -24.71 7.66
N GLY A 47 -6.78 -24.64 8.84
CA GLY A 47 -8.18 -24.25 8.97
C GLY A 47 -8.44 -22.83 8.46
N LEU A 48 -7.59 -21.87 8.83
CA LEU A 48 -7.68 -20.49 8.37
C LEU A 48 -7.52 -20.37 6.85
N LEU A 49 -6.52 -21.05 6.28
CA LEU A 49 -6.29 -21.09 4.83
C LEU A 49 -7.47 -21.73 4.11
N ALA A 50 -7.98 -22.86 4.60
CA ALA A 50 -9.12 -23.55 4.01
C ALA A 50 -10.38 -22.67 4.01
N ALA A 51 -10.66 -21.98 5.13
CA ALA A 51 -11.77 -21.03 5.21
C ALA A 51 -11.60 -19.88 4.21
N GLY A 52 -10.40 -19.28 4.13
CA GLY A 52 -10.10 -18.21 3.19
C GLY A 52 -10.27 -18.63 1.72
N VAL A 53 -9.73 -19.80 1.35
CA VAL A 53 -9.91 -20.36 0.00
C VAL A 53 -11.39 -20.61 -0.29
N TYR A 54 -12.12 -21.25 0.64
CA TYR A 54 -13.54 -21.51 0.48
C TYR A 54 -14.35 -20.22 0.29
N THR A 55 -14.06 -19.16 1.06
CA THR A 55 -14.70 -17.86 0.90
C THR A 55 -14.48 -17.28 -0.48
N VAL A 56 -13.25 -17.33 -1.00
CA VAL A 56 -12.91 -16.78 -2.32
C VAL A 56 -13.50 -17.61 -3.46
N THR A 57 -13.49 -18.94 -3.35
CA THR A 57 -13.94 -19.83 -4.44
C THR A 57 -15.43 -20.10 -4.43
N ASN A 58 -16.06 -20.12 -3.24
CA ASN A 58 -17.40 -20.64 -3.04
C ASN A 58 -18.33 -19.70 -2.25
N GLY A 59 -17.78 -18.70 -1.56
CA GLY A 59 -18.56 -17.76 -0.75
C GLY A 59 -19.47 -16.84 -1.58
N GLY A 60 -19.09 -16.60 -2.83
CA GLY A 60 -19.84 -15.79 -3.79
C GLY A 60 -20.17 -14.39 -3.27
N TRP A 61 -21.19 -13.77 -3.85
CA TRP A 61 -21.54 -12.37 -3.57
C TRP A 61 -22.01 -12.11 -2.13
N LYS A 62 -22.62 -13.10 -1.46
CA LYS A 62 -23.09 -12.96 -0.07
C LYS A 62 -21.92 -12.81 0.88
N ALA A 63 -20.94 -13.72 0.80
CA ALA A 63 -19.72 -13.64 1.59
C ALA A 63 -18.92 -12.37 1.25
N ALA A 64 -18.89 -11.95 -0.02
CA ALA A 64 -18.29 -10.68 -0.43
C ALA A 64 -18.98 -9.47 0.24
N GLY A 65 -20.30 -9.51 0.36
CA GLY A 65 -21.10 -8.50 1.04
C GLY A 65 -20.87 -8.46 2.55
N GLU A 66 -20.63 -9.61 3.20
CA GLU A 66 -20.23 -9.70 4.61
C GLU A 66 -18.80 -9.18 4.81
N LEU A 67 -17.87 -9.56 3.94
CA LEU A 67 -16.50 -9.07 3.94
C LEU A 67 -16.43 -7.55 3.76
N ALA A 68 -17.30 -6.97 2.93
CA ALA A 68 -17.42 -5.52 2.79
C ALA A 68 -17.78 -4.82 4.11
N GLU A 69 -18.64 -5.41 4.94
CA GLU A 69 -18.96 -4.88 6.27
C GLU A 69 -17.78 -5.00 7.23
N VAL A 70 -17.05 -6.13 7.19
CA VAL A 70 -15.82 -6.30 7.99
C VAL A 70 -14.79 -5.23 7.62
N ILE A 71 -14.58 -4.99 6.33
CA ILE A 71 -13.68 -3.93 5.83
C ILE A 71 -14.16 -2.55 6.29
N TYR A 72 -15.45 -2.26 6.17
CA TYR A 72 -16.04 -0.99 6.61
C TYR A 72 -15.87 -0.77 8.12
N ASN A 73 -16.15 -1.79 8.94
CA ASN A 73 -16.00 -1.70 10.39
C ASN A 73 -14.53 -1.50 10.78
N GLY A 74 -13.60 -2.20 10.13
CA GLY A 74 -12.16 -1.96 10.32
C GLY A 74 -11.75 -0.52 9.96
N ALA A 75 -12.27 0.02 8.86
CA ALA A 75 -12.04 1.41 8.47
C ALA A 75 -12.65 2.41 9.47
N LEU A 76 -13.83 2.12 10.03
CA LEU A 76 -14.42 2.94 11.09
C LEU A 76 -13.56 2.93 12.37
N HIS A 77 -13.06 1.77 12.80
CA HIS A 77 -12.16 1.69 13.95
C HIS A 77 -10.90 2.53 13.73
N GLU A 78 -10.25 2.39 12.56
CA GLU A 78 -9.08 3.20 12.22
C GLU A 78 -9.40 4.70 12.15
N LEU A 79 -10.58 5.07 11.65
CA LEU A 79 -11.06 6.45 11.62
C LEU A 79 -11.29 7.01 13.03
N VAL A 80 -11.88 6.23 13.94
CA VAL A 80 -12.10 6.64 15.34
C VAL A 80 -10.77 6.85 16.06
N ASP A 81 -9.84 5.92 15.92
CA ASP A 81 -8.50 6.04 16.51
C ASP A 81 -7.76 7.26 15.96
N MET A 82 -7.86 7.48 14.64
CA MET A 82 -7.30 8.67 13.98
C MET A 82 -7.91 9.96 14.51
N ALA A 83 -9.25 10.03 14.63
CA ALA A 83 -9.97 11.20 15.12
C ALA A 83 -9.61 11.52 16.59
N ALA A 84 -9.46 10.48 17.42
CA ALA A 84 -9.03 10.64 18.81
C ALA A 84 -7.59 11.16 18.93
N GLY A 85 -6.70 10.70 18.03
CA GLY A 85 -5.28 11.08 18.02
C GLY A 85 -4.96 12.44 17.40
N HIS A 86 -5.80 12.96 16.50
CA HIS A 86 -5.53 14.19 15.74
C HIS A 86 -6.54 15.28 16.07
N LYS A 87 -6.25 16.06 17.12
CA LYS A 87 -7.11 17.17 17.58
C LYS A 87 -7.08 18.39 16.65
N GLU A 88 -6.02 18.53 15.86
CA GLU A 88 -5.82 19.61 14.89
C GLU A 88 -6.38 19.24 13.52
N SER A 89 -7.17 20.14 12.92
CA SER A 89 -7.87 19.85 11.65
C SER A 89 -6.92 19.52 10.51
N GLN A 90 -5.75 20.17 10.46
CA GLN A 90 -4.75 19.92 9.41
C GLN A 90 -4.19 18.50 9.48
N ALA A 91 -3.75 18.06 10.65
CA ALA A 91 -3.13 16.73 10.80
C ALA A 91 -4.16 15.61 10.56
N TYR A 92 -5.42 15.84 10.96
CA TYR A 92 -6.54 14.98 10.61
C TYR A 92 -6.77 14.91 9.10
N ASP A 93 -6.87 16.06 8.43
CA ASP A 93 -7.11 16.15 6.99
C ASP A 93 -5.97 15.52 6.18
N GLU A 94 -4.72 15.67 6.62
CA GLU A 94 -3.55 15.02 6.02
C GLU A 94 -3.65 13.50 6.08
N ARG A 95 -3.90 12.95 7.26
CA ARG A 95 -4.03 11.50 7.44
C ARG A 95 -5.23 10.93 6.69
N LEU A 96 -6.35 11.65 6.69
CA LEU A 96 -7.56 11.24 5.98
C LEU A 96 -7.36 11.16 4.47
N GLN A 97 -6.61 12.10 3.87
CA GLN A 97 -6.31 12.06 2.44
C GLN A 97 -5.47 10.83 2.04
N TYR A 98 -4.68 10.26 2.95
CA TYR A 98 -3.98 8.99 2.74
C TYR A 98 -4.91 7.79 2.94
N LEU A 99 -5.67 7.75 4.04
CA LEU A 99 -6.46 6.57 4.43
C LEU A 99 -7.74 6.39 3.60
N MET A 100 -8.42 7.46 3.24
CA MET A 100 -9.70 7.36 2.52
C MET A 100 -9.55 6.59 1.18
N PRO A 101 -8.58 6.90 0.29
CA PRO A 101 -8.37 6.11 -0.91
C PRO A 101 -8.02 4.64 -0.63
N VAL A 102 -7.29 4.36 0.47
CA VAL A 102 -6.94 2.99 0.86
C VAL A 102 -8.19 2.21 1.28
N TRP A 103 -9.04 2.79 2.13
CA TRP A 103 -10.30 2.17 2.55
C TRP A 103 -11.25 1.96 1.37
N GLU A 104 -11.36 2.95 0.48
CA GLU A 104 -12.19 2.84 -0.72
C GLU A 104 -11.70 1.73 -1.65
N LYS A 105 -10.39 1.61 -1.87
CA LYS A 105 -9.81 0.53 -2.69
C LYS A 105 -10.04 -0.84 -2.05
N ARG A 106 -9.94 -0.97 -0.72
CA ARG A 106 -10.27 -2.21 0.00
C ARG A 106 -11.74 -2.59 -0.23
N LEU A 107 -12.67 -1.65 -0.14
CA LEU A 107 -14.09 -1.89 -0.43
C LEU A 107 -14.33 -2.26 -1.89
N ASP A 108 -13.62 -1.65 -2.84
CA ASP A 108 -13.75 -2.04 -4.25
C ASP A 108 -13.19 -3.44 -4.54
N SER A 109 -12.17 -3.87 -3.80
CA SER A 109 -11.53 -5.18 -4.04
C SER A 109 -12.49 -6.35 -3.88
N VAL A 110 -13.54 -6.22 -3.06
CA VAL A 110 -14.54 -7.29 -2.88
C VAL A 110 -15.38 -7.55 -4.13
N GLN A 111 -15.42 -6.61 -5.08
CA GLN A 111 -16.14 -6.78 -6.35
C GLN A 111 -15.61 -7.97 -7.16
N ASN A 112 -14.35 -8.35 -6.96
CA ASN A 112 -13.73 -9.49 -7.64
C ASN A 112 -14.32 -10.84 -7.23
N LEU A 113 -15.11 -10.89 -6.14
CA LEU A 113 -15.78 -12.09 -5.64
C LEU A 113 -17.21 -12.27 -6.22
N ALA A 114 -17.67 -11.35 -7.05
CA ALA A 114 -18.97 -11.43 -7.72
C ALA A 114 -18.84 -12.03 -9.14
N PHE A 115 -19.45 -13.19 -9.34
CA PHE A 115 -19.27 -13.99 -10.56
C PHE A 115 -20.26 -13.59 -11.67
N THR A 116 -21.43 -13.07 -11.32
CA THR A 116 -22.45 -12.63 -12.29
C THR A 116 -22.61 -11.11 -12.33
N ALA A 117 -23.19 -10.59 -13.43
CA ALA A 117 -23.46 -9.16 -13.58
C ALA A 117 -24.44 -8.62 -12.52
N LYS A 118 -25.47 -9.41 -12.16
CA LYS A 118 -26.43 -9.05 -11.11
C LYS A 118 -25.73 -8.92 -9.76
N GLU A 119 -24.93 -9.92 -9.39
CA GLU A 119 -24.16 -9.92 -8.14
C GLU A 119 -23.22 -8.72 -8.05
N ARG A 120 -22.51 -8.40 -9.14
CA ARG A 120 -21.67 -7.19 -9.20
C ARG A 120 -22.49 -5.93 -9.01
N GLY A 121 -23.69 -5.85 -9.59
CA GLY A 121 -24.62 -4.74 -9.42
C GLY A 121 -25.03 -4.53 -7.96
N ASP A 122 -25.50 -5.61 -7.32
CA ASP A 122 -25.92 -5.60 -5.91
C ASP A 122 -24.76 -5.23 -4.99
N LEU A 123 -23.60 -5.86 -5.18
CA LEU A 123 -22.40 -5.60 -4.39
C LEU A 123 -21.85 -4.19 -4.62
N SER A 124 -21.90 -3.66 -5.85
CA SER A 124 -21.54 -2.28 -6.16
C SER A 124 -22.46 -1.26 -5.48
N GLY A 125 -23.76 -1.56 -5.40
CA GLY A 125 -24.72 -0.76 -4.64
C GLY A 125 -24.35 -0.71 -3.16
N LYS A 126 -24.02 -1.88 -2.59
CA LYS A 126 -23.59 -2.00 -1.19
C LYS A 126 -22.29 -1.25 -0.90
N THR A 127 -21.21 -1.50 -1.65
CA THR A 127 -19.92 -0.83 -1.44
C THR A 127 -20.03 0.68 -1.60
N ARG A 128 -20.80 1.16 -2.58
CA ARG A 128 -21.09 2.60 -2.73
C ARG A 128 -21.78 3.19 -1.51
N SER A 129 -22.75 2.48 -0.93
CA SER A 129 -23.43 2.90 0.30
C SER A 129 -22.46 2.98 1.48
N LEU A 130 -21.61 1.97 1.67
CA LEU A 130 -20.60 1.94 2.73
C LEU A 130 -19.58 3.06 2.59
N LYS A 131 -19.09 3.33 1.38
CA LYS A 131 -18.18 4.47 1.10
C LYS A 131 -18.81 5.81 1.46
N LYS A 132 -20.08 6.03 1.07
CA LYS A 132 -20.82 7.26 1.44
C LYS A 132 -20.94 7.43 2.94
N ARG A 133 -21.26 6.35 3.67
CA ARG A 133 -21.33 6.36 5.13
C ARG A 133 -19.98 6.69 5.74
N LEU A 134 -18.91 6.04 5.27
CA LEU A 134 -17.55 6.29 5.75
C LEU A 134 -17.12 7.75 5.54
N ALA A 135 -17.39 8.32 4.37
CA ALA A 135 -17.11 9.72 4.08
C ALA A 135 -17.91 10.68 4.98
N LEU A 136 -19.19 10.38 5.24
CA LEU A 136 -20.01 11.16 6.16
C LEU A 136 -19.46 11.10 7.60
N PHE A 137 -19.06 9.91 8.08
CA PHE A 137 -18.43 9.78 9.38
C PHE A 137 -17.12 10.55 9.46
N ALA A 138 -16.28 10.48 8.42
CA ALA A 138 -15.02 11.19 8.37
C ALA A 138 -15.21 12.72 8.38
N GLU A 139 -16.23 13.25 7.71
CA GLU A 139 -16.58 14.68 7.79
C GLU A 139 -17.13 15.04 9.17
N THR A 140 -17.95 14.18 9.76
CA THR A 140 -18.57 14.42 11.08
C THR A 140 -17.55 14.41 12.22
N ALA A 141 -16.60 13.49 12.16
CA ALA A 141 -15.54 13.34 13.16
C ALA A 141 -14.39 14.36 12.99
N ARG A 142 -14.42 15.14 11.90
CA ARG A 142 -13.38 16.10 11.58
C ARG A 142 -13.34 17.24 12.61
N PRO A 143 -12.17 17.57 13.18
CA PRO A 143 -12.02 18.72 14.06
C PRO A 143 -12.39 20.04 13.37
N ALA A 144 -12.86 21.02 14.17
CA ALA A 144 -13.13 22.36 13.68
C ALA A 144 -11.84 23.02 13.15
N GLY A 145 -11.93 23.72 12.02
CA GLY A 145 -10.79 24.38 11.39
C GLY A 145 -10.84 24.33 9.86
N LYS A 146 -9.91 25.04 9.21
CA LYS A 146 -9.84 25.13 7.74
C LYS A 146 -9.48 23.78 7.13
N LYS A 147 -10.20 23.36 6.08
CA LYS A 147 -9.86 22.16 5.31
C LYS A 147 -8.46 22.29 4.72
N PHE A 148 -7.61 21.34 5.05
CA PHE A 148 -6.26 21.27 4.53
C PHE A 148 -6.20 20.38 3.28
N THR A 149 -5.37 20.79 2.32
CA THR A 149 -5.01 19.97 1.17
C THR A 149 -3.54 20.22 0.87
N ARG A 150 -2.77 19.14 0.75
CA ARG A 150 -1.33 19.27 0.55
C ARG A 150 -1.03 19.84 -0.85
N LYS A 151 -0.40 21.00 -0.90
CA LYS A 151 0.06 21.67 -2.14
C LYS A 151 1.57 21.90 -2.10
N PRO A 152 2.28 21.85 -3.23
CA PRO A 152 3.72 22.11 -3.28
C PRO A 152 4.00 23.59 -2.95
N ALA A 153 4.79 23.84 -1.92
CA ALA A 153 5.14 25.16 -1.41
C ALA A 153 6.52 25.61 -1.90
N THR A 154 7.54 24.77 -1.77
CA THR A 154 8.93 25.11 -2.09
C THR A 154 9.24 24.95 -3.59
N LYS A 155 10.37 25.53 -4.05
CA LYS A 155 10.83 25.33 -5.44
C LYS A 155 11.03 23.85 -5.76
N LEU A 156 11.69 23.11 -4.86
CA LEU A 156 11.93 21.68 -5.03
C LEU A 156 10.62 20.88 -5.06
N GLU A 157 9.64 21.20 -4.20
CA GLU A 157 8.33 20.57 -4.23
C GLU A 157 7.60 20.82 -5.54
N ARG A 158 7.66 22.05 -6.07
CA ARG A 158 7.06 22.38 -7.37
C ARG A 158 7.74 21.66 -8.53
N GLU A 159 9.05 21.44 -8.45
CA GLU A 159 9.78 20.64 -9.44
C GLU A 159 9.40 19.16 -9.35
N ALA A 160 9.40 18.59 -8.15
CA ALA A 160 9.01 17.20 -7.92
C ALA A 160 7.55 16.93 -8.29
N HIS A 161 6.65 17.90 -8.08
CA HIS A 161 5.24 17.78 -8.45
C HIS A 161 5.01 17.74 -9.96
N LYS A 162 5.94 18.28 -10.75
CA LYS A 162 5.89 18.22 -12.22
C LYS A 162 6.36 16.88 -12.76
N ILE A 163 7.00 16.03 -11.96
CA ILE A 163 7.61 14.79 -12.43
C ILE A 163 6.75 13.61 -12.02
N VAL A 164 6.27 12.86 -13.00
CA VAL A 164 5.50 11.63 -12.82
C VAL A 164 6.37 10.44 -13.25
N PRO A 165 6.89 9.65 -12.30
CA PRO A 165 7.66 8.44 -12.61
C PRO A 165 6.76 7.32 -13.13
N VAL A 166 7.13 6.77 -14.29
CA VAL A 166 6.46 5.62 -14.93
C VAL A 166 7.42 4.44 -14.97
N ARG A 167 7.03 3.34 -14.33
CA ARG A 167 7.83 2.10 -14.26
C ARG A 167 7.93 1.40 -15.61
N LYS A 168 9.10 0.83 -15.88
CA LYS A 168 9.33 -0.07 -17.03
C LYS A 168 9.48 -1.53 -16.63
N ILE A 169 9.65 -1.80 -15.33
CA ILE A 169 9.93 -3.13 -14.78
C ILE A 169 9.03 -3.31 -13.55
N TRP A 170 8.49 -4.51 -13.39
CA TRP A 170 7.70 -4.89 -12.22
C TRP A 170 8.60 -5.53 -11.15
N GLY A 171 8.13 -5.60 -9.92
CA GLY A 171 8.85 -6.15 -8.76
C GLY A 171 9.78 -5.15 -8.06
N SER A 172 10.45 -5.65 -7.01
CA SER A 172 11.49 -4.94 -6.27
C SER A 172 12.78 -4.83 -7.08
N TYR A 173 13.56 -3.79 -6.83
CA TYR A 173 14.77 -3.50 -7.60
C TYR A 173 16.02 -3.74 -6.78
N SER A 174 17.02 -4.38 -7.38
CA SER A 174 18.39 -4.51 -6.82
C SER A 174 19.34 -3.44 -7.34
N LEU A 175 18.86 -2.58 -8.24
CA LEU A 175 19.66 -1.61 -9.01
C LEU A 175 20.88 -2.24 -9.71
N ALA A 176 20.79 -3.50 -10.16
CA ALA A 176 21.91 -4.22 -10.78
C ALA A 176 22.53 -3.51 -11.99
N ARG A 177 21.73 -2.78 -12.77
CA ARG A 177 22.20 -1.96 -13.92
C ARG A 177 22.97 -0.70 -13.54
N VAL A 178 22.93 -0.26 -12.28
CA VAL A 178 23.59 0.97 -11.82
C VAL A 178 25.02 0.63 -11.36
N PRO A 179 26.07 1.23 -11.95
CA PRO A 179 27.45 0.98 -11.55
C PRO A 179 27.69 1.30 -10.07
N LYS A 180 28.53 0.49 -9.40
CA LYS A 180 28.84 0.65 -7.96
C LYS A 180 29.33 2.06 -7.61
N LYS A 181 30.17 2.65 -8.46
CA LYS A 181 30.67 4.03 -8.28
C LYS A 181 29.53 5.06 -8.27
N VAL A 182 28.55 4.91 -9.15
CA VAL A 182 27.37 5.79 -9.22
C VAL A 182 26.49 5.59 -7.99
N LYS A 183 26.31 4.34 -7.55
CA LYS A 183 25.58 4.05 -6.30
C LYS A 183 26.23 4.76 -5.10
N GLN A 184 27.55 4.69 -4.97
CA GLN A 184 28.28 5.38 -3.89
C GLN A 184 28.12 6.90 -3.97
N GLN A 185 28.30 7.49 -5.16
CA GLN A 185 28.19 8.94 -5.36
C GLN A 185 26.79 9.50 -5.07
N ARG A 186 25.74 8.68 -5.23
CA ARG A 186 24.34 9.09 -5.06
C ARG A 186 23.69 8.57 -3.78
N ASN A 187 24.48 8.04 -2.84
CA ASN A 187 23.99 7.44 -1.60
C ASN A 187 22.98 6.30 -1.81
N LEU A 188 23.23 5.46 -2.81
CA LEU A 188 22.44 4.26 -3.16
C LEU A 188 23.25 2.97 -2.97
N ALA A 189 24.39 3.03 -2.29
CA ALA A 189 25.28 1.88 -2.08
C ALA A 189 24.59 0.76 -1.31
N ASP A 190 23.79 1.13 -0.31
CA ASP A 190 23.05 0.19 0.55
C ASP A 190 21.66 -0.14 0.01
N PHE A 191 21.30 0.37 -1.17
CA PHE A 191 20.01 0.08 -1.78
C PHE A 191 19.85 -1.43 -2.01
N SER A 192 18.75 -1.98 -1.52
CA SER A 192 18.50 -3.42 -1.47
C SER A 192 17.11 -3.74 -1.95
N SER A 193 16.98 -4.78 -2.77
CA SER A 193 15.68 -5.34 -3.21
C SER A 193 14.86 -5.90 -2.05
N TRP A 194 15.51 -6.19 -0.92
CA TRP A 194 14.89 -6.75 0.29
C TRP A 194 14.48 -5.69 1.30
N SER A 195 14.84 -4.43 1.07
CA SER A 195 14.46 -3.32 1.94
C SER A 195 13.14 -2.72 1.48
N TYR A 196 12.14 -2.78 2.36
CA TYR A 196 10.87 -2.12 2.14
C TYR A 196 11.04 -0.60 1.99
N ASP A 197 11.84 0.04 2.85
CA ASP A 197 12.10 1.48 2.81
C ASP A 197 12.74 1.91 1.49
N HIS A 198 13.57 1.06 0.87
CA HIS A 198 14.17 1.35 -0.43
C HIS A 198 13.17 1.20 -1.60
N ASN A 199 12.24 0.24 -1.51
CA ASN A 199 11.34 -0.08 -2.63
C ASN A 199 9.97 0.60 -2.52
N ILE A 200 9.54 1.08 -1.35
CA ILE A 200 8.27 1.78 -1.18
C ILE A 200 8.07 2.96 -2.17
N PRO A 201 9.10 3.77 -2.55
CA PRO A 201 8.90 4.81 -3.55
C PRO A 201 8.65 4.25 -4.95
N ILE A 202 9.26 3.11 -5.27
CA ILE A 202 9.06 2.41 -6.54
C ILE A 202 7.61 1.91 -6.62
N PHE A 203 7.10 1.32 -5.54
CA PHE A 203 5.75 0.75 -5.53
C PHE A 203 4.64 1.80 -5.57
N TRP A 204 4.85 3.00 -5.02
CA TRP A 204 3.93 4.11 -5.17
C TRP A 204 3.95 4.78 -6.56
N ALA A 205 4.96 4.50 -7.37
CA ALA A 205 5.12 5.08 -8.71
C ALA A 205 4.26 4.35 -9.75
N ASP A 206 2.95 4.62 -9.72
CA ASP A 206 1.93 4.04 -10.59
C ASP A 206 1.80 4.71 -11.96
N GLY A 207 2.69 5.65 -12.29
CA GLY A 207 2.62 6.45 -13.52
C GLY A 207 1.54 7.53 -13.52
N LYS A 208 0.85 7.76 -12.40
CA LYS A 208 -0.12 8.85 -12.22
C LYS A 208 0.34 9.85 -11.17
N ARG A 209 0.95 9.37 -10.08
CA ARG A 209 1.42 10.19 -8.97
C ARG A 209 2.76 10.83 -9.30
N SER A 210 2.90 12.09 -8.91
CA SER A 210 4.15 12.84 -8.95
C SER A 210 5.11 12.42 -7.83
N VAL A 211 6.40 12.71 -7.98
CA VAL A 211 7.41 12.44 -6.93
C VAL A 211 7.04 13.12 -5.61
N PHE A 212 6.44 14.30 -5.67
CA PHE A 212 5.91 15.02 -4.50
C PHE A 212 4.78 14.25 -3.80
N GLU A 213 3.80 13.76 -4.55
CA GLU A 213 2.69 12.98 -3.98
C GLU A 213 3.19 11.65 -3.40
N ILE A 214 4.16 11.00 -4.08
CA ILE A 214 4.80 9.76 -3.62
C ILE A 214 5.51 9.96 -2.27
N GLN A 215 6.32 11.03 -2.12
CA GLN A 215 7.00 11.34 -0.86
C GLN A 215 6.01 11.42 0.30
N TRP A 216 4.91 12.13 0.08
CA TRP A 216 3.90 12.37 1.10
C TRP A 216 3.18 11.08 1.51
N LEU A 217 2.84 10.22 0.55
CA LEU A 217 2.22 8.91 0.81
C LEU A 217 3.16 7.99 1.59
N ILE A 218 4.45 7.96 1.26
CA ILE A 218 5.46 7.19 2.01
C ILE A 218 5.53 7.64 3.47
N GLY A 219 5.52 8.96 3.72
CA GLY A 219 5.53 9.51 5.08
C GLY A 219 4.34 9.02 5.91
N HIS A 220 3.16 8.91 5.28
CA HIS A 220 1.96 8.40 5.94
C HIS A 220 1.96 6.88 6.11
N GLU A 221 2.49 6.12 5.16
CA GLU A 221 2.54 4.66 5.25
C GLU A 221 3.59 4.16 6.25
N SER A 222 4.79 4.73 6.21
CA SER A 222 5.95 4.27 6.99
C SER A 222 6.19 5.04 8.28
N GLY A 223 5.52 6.18 8.48
CA GLY A 223 5.82 7.13 9.56
C GLY A 223 7.13 7.90 9.38
N LYS A 224 7.86 7.67 8.28
CA LYS A 224 9.14 8.33 7.96
C LYS A 224 9.05 8.98 6.59
N THR A 225 9.03 10.30 6.56
CA THR A 225 9.05 11.05 5.29
C THR A 225 10.47 11.08 4.74
N PRO A 226 10.76 10.43 3.60
CA PRO A 226 12.09 10.49 2.98
C PRO A 226 12.37 11.91 2.49
N LYS A 227 13.64 12.28 2.36
CA LYS A 227 13.98 13.62 1.83
C LYS A 227 13.66 13.69 0.34
N LEU A 228 13.13 14.84 -0.09
CA LEU A 228 12.64 14.99 -1.46
C LEU A 228 13.78 14.98 -2.49
N ASP A 229 14.93 15.55 -2.15
CA ASP A 229 16.14 15.54 -2.98
C ASP A 229 16.72 14.13 -3.16
N GLU A 230 16.69 13.31 -2.11
CA GLU A 230 17.07 11.89 -2.17
C GLU A 230 16.13 11.11 -3.10
N LEU A 231 14.80 11.31 -2.98
CA LEU A 231 13.82 10.71 -3.90
C LEU A 231 14.01 11.17 -5.35
N MET A 232 14.25 12.46 -5.57
CA MET A 232 14.52 13.00 -6.90
C MET A 232 15.79 12.40 -7.50
N THR A 233 16.83 12.21 -6.68
CA THR A 233 18.07 11.54 -7.07
C THR A 233 17.82 10.07 -7.43
N LEU A 234 17.01 9.37 -6.64
CA LEU A 234 16.60 7.99 -6.93
C LEU A 234 15.90 7.90 -8.29
N PHE A 235 14.81 8.65 -8.52
CA PHE A 235 14.04 8.56 -9.76
C PHE A 235 14.82 8.98 -11.01
N LYS A 236 15.67 10.01 -10.92
CA LYS A 236 16.58 10.38 -12.02
C LYS A 236 17.57 9.27 -12.35
N THR A 237 18.12 8.61 -11.32
CA THR A 237 18.99 7.44 -11.50
C THR A 237 18.22 6.29 -12.16
N LEU A 238 17.01 6.02 -11.69
CA LEU A 238 16.16 4.97 -12.25
C LEU A 238 15.81 5.22 -13.72
N GLU A 239 15.62 6.47 -14.14
CA GLU A 239 15.42 6.82 -15.55
C GLU A 239 16.69 6.65 -16.39
N GLU A 240 17.82 7.17 -15.92
CA GLU A 240 19.14 7.08 -16.58
C GLU A 240 19.47 5.62 -16.94
N TYR A 241 19.25 4.71 -15.98
CA TYR A 241 19.51 3.27 -16.12
C TYR A 241 18.29 2.46 -16.57
N LYS A 242 17.30 3.12 -17.19
CA LYS A 242 16.17 2.53 -17.91
C LYS A 242 15.25 1.63 -17.07
N TYR A 243 15.16 1.85 -15.77
CA TYR A 243 14.12 1.27 -14.91
C TYR A 243 12.79 2.03 -15.00
N PHE A 244 12.87 3.33 -15.31
CA PHE A 244 11.74 4.24 -15.35
C PHE A 244 11.78 5.15 -16.60
N SER A 245 10.67 5.83 -16.87
CA SER A 245 10.63 7.10 -17.61
C SER A 245 9.99 8.18 -16.73
N LEU A 246 10.50 9.40 -16.79
CA LEU A 246 9.96 10.53 -16.05
C LEU A 246 9.15 11.41 -17.01
N LYS A 247 7.84 11.43 -16.82
CA LYS A 247 6.95 12.30 -17.58
C LYS A 247 6.79 13.65 -16.88
N LYS A 248 6.62 14.72 -17.66
CA LYS A 248 6.17 15.99 -17.12
C LYS A 248 4.64 15.99 -17.03
N ARG A 249 4.12 16.49 -15.90
CA ARG A 249 2.69 16.73 -15.67
C ARG A 249 2.20 17.93 -16.48
#